data_AF-A0A935K651-F1
#
_entry.id   AF-A0A935K651-F1
#
_cell.length_a   1.000
_cell.length_b   1.000
_cell.length_c   1.000
_cell.angle_alpha   90.00
_cell.angle_beta   90.00
_cell.angle_gamma   90.00
#
_symmetry.space_group_name_H-M   'P 1'
#
loop_
_entity.id
_entity.type
_entity.pdbx_description
1 polymer ?
#
loop_
_entity_poly.entity_id
_entity_poly.type
_entity_poly.pdbx_seq_one_letter_code
_entity_poly.pdbx_strand_id
1 'polypeptide(L)'
;MFRSLKIAAIAACMAAFFVVAANAQTTTGTVSMSGTVSKFVEINSGGAVTLAGNSGGGVTTDGTTNSPLAVVVNLGELGPSNASSFVTANVPLKLRSNAAYVMSMVATVSSTGSTANKIGAADVGFGLGAISRTGVGVNTVGADTNATSGDPTQVGNGSVNATSGRYEFTATRSNLSAFASSTTALNGAFIMNAVPRSNANGLTVPAMFAVKPQFYENGSTTVSVTFTVTAP
;
A
#
# COMPACT_ATOMS: atom_id res chain seq x y z
N MET A 1 -17.63 -89.87 53.44
CA MET A 1 -18.25 -88.96 52.45
C MET A 1 -18.11 -87.46 52.79
N PHE A 2 -17.25 -87.05 53.74
CA PHE A 2 -17.17 -85.65 54.22
C PHE A 2 -15.81 -84.95 53.98
N ARG A 3 -14.88 -85.55 53.24
CA ARG A 3 -13.55 -84.96 52.96
C ARG A 3 -13.47 -84.18 51.64
N SER A 4 -14.33 -84.50 50.67
CA SER A 4 -14.33 -83.84 49.35
C SER A 4 -15.01 -82.47 49.33
N LEU A 5 -15.89 -82.19 50.31
CA LEU A 5 -16.63 -80.92 50.39
C LEU A 5 -15.82 -79.78 51.02
N LYS A 6 -14.82 -80.09 51.86
CA LYS A 6 -13.99 -79.08 52.54
C LYS A 6 -12.94 -78.44 51.62
N ILE A 7 -12.47 -79.17 50.61
CA ILE A 7 -11.47 -78.67 49.66
C ILE A 7 -12.12 -77.73 48.64
N ALA A 8 -13.35 -78.01 48.21
CA ALA A 8 -14.12 -77.12 47.33
C ALA A 8 -14.47 -75.78 48.00
N ALA A 9 -14.78 -75.78 49.30
CA ALA A 9 -15.12 -74.57 50.05
C ALA A 9 -13.89 -73.67 50.34
N ILE A 10 -12.71 -74.27 50.57
CA ILE A 10 -11.46 -73.51 50.79
C ILE A 10 -10.93 -72.92 49.47
N ALA A 11 -11.06 -73.63 48.35
CA ALA A 11 -10.73 -73.11 47.03
C ALA A 11 -11.68 -71.96 46.61
N ALA A 12 -12.97 -72.05 46.94
CA ALA A 12 -13.94 -70.99 46.69
C ALA A 12 -13.73 -69.75 47.58
N CYS A 13 -13.26 -69.91 48.83
CA CYS A 13 -12.94 -68.79 49.71
C CYS A 13 -11.59 -68.12 49.37
N MET A 14 -10.61 -68.86 48.85
CA MET A 14 -9.33 -68.27 48.40
C MET A 14 -9.42 -67.56 47.05
N ALA A 15 -10.37 -67.95 46.19
CA ALA A 15 -10.64 -67.24 44.93
C ALA A 15 -11.40 -65.91 45.14
N ALA A 16 -12.00 -65.69 46.31
CA ALA A 16 -12.79 -64.51 46.64
C ALA A 16 -12.01 -63.38 47.32
N PHE A 17 -10.73 -63.57 47.65
CA PHE A 17 -9.94 -62.63 48.47
C PHE A 17 -8.76 -61.95 47.79
N PHE A 18 -8.55 -62.12 46.48
CA PHE A 18 -7.71 -61.21 45.70
C PHE A 18 -8.61 -60.34 44.81
N VAL A 19 -9.33 -59.44 45.45
CA VAL A 19 -9.69 -58.17 44.82
C VAL A 19 -8.39 -57.42 44.60
N VAL A 20 -7.73 -57.65 43.47
CA VAL A 20 -6.91 -56.61 42.87
C VAL A 20 -7.77 -56.02 41.76
N ALA A 21 -8.76 -55.21 42.18
CA ALA A 21 -9.21 -54.17 41.29
C ALA A 21 -7.96 -53.34 40.99
N ALA A 22 -7.36 -53.58 39.82
CA ALA A 22 -6.39 -52.64 39.28
C ALA A 22 -7.15 -51.32 39.19
N ASN A 23 -6.92 -50.41 40.14
CA ASN A 23 -7.42 -49.06 40.04
C ASN A 23 -6.94 -48.57 38.68
N ALA A 24 -7.86 -48.32 37.74
CA ALA A 24 -7.52 -47.76 36.46
C ALA A 24 -6.97 -46.35 36.71
N GLN A 25 -5.66 -46.24 36.93
CA GLN A 25 -5.01 -44.97 37.18
C GLN A 25 -4.86 -44.26 35.84
N THR A 26 -5.72 -43.28 35.61
CA THR A 26 -5.65 -42.44 34.43
C THR A 26 -5.15 -41.07 34.85
N THR A 27 -3.96 -40.68 34.41
CA THR A 27 -3.40 -39.35 34.59
C THR A 27 -3.53 -38.61 33.26
N THR A 28 -4.43 -37.63 33.18
CA THR A 28 -4.57 -36.76 32.01
C THR A 28 -4.14 -35.34 32.36
N GLY A 29 -3.59 -34.64 31.38
CA GLY A 29 -3.28 -33.22 31.46
C GLY A 29 -3.57 -32.58 30.11
N THR A 30 -4.19 -31.41 30.11
CA THR A 30 -4.46 -30.62 28.91
C THR A 30 -3.52 -29.42 28.85
N VAL A 31 -2.88 -29.23 27.70
CA VAL A 31 -2.17 -27.98 27.38
C VAL A 31 -3.07 -27.15 26.48
N SER A 32 -3.50 -25.99 26.95
CA SER A 32 -4.21 -25.02 26.12
C SER A 32 -3.25 -23.94 25.65
N MET A 33 -3.24 -23.69 24.35
CA MET A 33 -2.42 -22.65 23.70
C MET A 33 -3.32 -21.68 22.95
N SER A 34 -3.04 -20.39 23.03
CA SER A 34 -3.73 -19.33 22.29
C SER A 34 -2.72 -18.31 21.76
N GLY A 35 -2.98 -17.72 20.59
CA GLY A 35 -2.16 -16.68 20.01
C GLY A 35 -2.97 -15.66 19.21
N THR A 36 -2.40 -14.47 19.03
CA THR A 36 -3.01 -13.37 18.27
C THR A 36 -2.01 -12.81 17.24
N VAL A 37 -2.50 -12.36 16.08
CA VAL A 37 -1.70 -11.66 15.07
C VAL A 37 -2.24 -10.25 14.88
N SER A 38 -1.37 -9.25 14.95
CA SER A 38 -1.74 -7.86 14.68
C SER A 38 -1.78 -7.54 13.19
N LYS A 39 -2.61 -6.57 12.80
CA LYS A 39 -2.57 -6.00 11.45
C LYS A 39 -1.26 -5.23 11.27
N PHE A 40 -0.62 -5.41 10.12
CA PHE A 40 0.60 -4.74 9.71
C PHE A 40 0.36 -4.09 8.35
N VAL A 41 0.72 -2.82 8.23
CA VAL A 41 0.69 -2.06 6.98
C VAL A 41 1.83 -1.07 6.96
N GLU A 42 2.45 -0.88 5.80
CA GLU A 42 3.60 0.00 5.62
C GLU A 42 3.62 0.57 4.20
N ILE A 43 4.12 1.80 4.08
CA ILE A 43 4.42 2.48 2.82
C ILE A 43 5.83 3.09 2.88
N ASN A 44 6.69 2.68 1.96
CA ASN A 44 8.06 3.17 1.82
C ASN A 44 8.32 3.62 0.37
N SER A 45 9.49 4.20 0.11
CA SER A 45 9.97 4.36 -1.27
C SER A 45 10.16 2.98 -1.92
N GLY A 46 9.66 2.86 -3.15
CA GLY A 46 9.85 1.71 -4.03
C GLY A 46 11.15 1.78 -4.85
N GLY A 47 11.85 2.91 -4.85
CA GLY A 47 13.06 3.13 -5.62
C GLY A 47 13.24 4.58 -6.05
N ALA A 48 14.21 4.79 -6.95
CA ALA A 48 14.61 6.10 -7.40
C ALA A 48 13.48 6.82 -8.15
N VAL A 49 13.35 8.11 -7.86
CA VAL A 49 12.42 9.03 -8.51
C VAL A 49 12.97 9.39 -9.88
N THR A 50 12.12 9.37 -10.89
CA THR A 50 12.49 9.84 -12.23
C THR A 50 11.77 11.13 -12.56
N LEU A 51 12.51 12.13 -13.05
CA LEU A 51 12.00 13.39 -13.56
C LEU A 51 12.29 13.48 -15.06
N ALA A 52 11.28 13.82 -15.86
CA ALA A 52 11.41 13.97 -17.30
C ALA A 52 10.74 15.24 -17.81
N GLY A 53 11.21 15.76 -18.94
CA GLY A 53 10.70 16.98 -19.57
C GLY A 53 11.01 18.28 -18.81
N ASN A 54 11.70 18.21 -17.67
CA ASN A 54 12.10 19.37 -16.89
C ASN A 54 13.15 20.21 -17.62
N SER A 55 13.14 21.52 -17.35
CA SER A 55 14.20 22.44 -17.75
C SER A 55 14.71 23.19 -16.52
N GLY A 56 15.99 23.00 -16.16
CA GLY A 56 16.57 23.58 -14.94
C GLY A 56 16.10 22.95 -13.62
N GLY A 57 15.25 21.92 -13.67
CA GLY A 57 14.78 21.15 -12.50
C GLY A 57 15.70 19.98 -12.13
N GLY A 58 15.36 19.25 -11.07
CA GLY A 58 16.08 18.06 -10.61
C GLY A 58 15.46 17.40 -9.39
N VAL A 59 15.89 16.18 -9.08
CA VAL A 59 15.54 15.48 -7.84
C VAL A 59 16.55 15.87 -6.76
N THR A 60 16.10 16.52 -5.69
CA THR A 60 16.96 17.01 -4.60
C THR A 60 17.04 15.99 -3.46
N THR A 61 15.95 15.30 -3.19
CA THR A 61 15.93 14.17 -2.26
C THR A 61 15.25 13.00 -2.92
N ASP A 62 16.03 11.95 -3.13
CA ASP A 62 15.56 10.72 -3.74
C ASP A 62 15.11 9.72 -2.68
N GLY A 63 14.17 8.86 -3.03
CA GLY A 63 13.82 7.70 -2.23
C GLY A 63 14.76 6.55 -2.57
N THR A 64 15.51 6.06 -1.59
CA THR A 64 16.14 4.74 -1.73
C THR A 64 15.11 3.66 -1.42
N THR A 65 15.11 2.55 -2.17
CA THR A 65 14.16 1.45 -1.97
C THR A 65 14.19 1.01 -0.50
N ASN A 66 13.03 0.93 0.14
CA ASN A 66 12.82 0.61 1.57
C ASN A 66 13.05 1.74 2.58
N SER A 67 13.35 2.95 2.15
CA SER A 67 13.50 4.09 3.05
C SER A 67 12.16 4.82 3.26
N PRO A 68 12.03 5.61 4.35
CA PRO A 68 10.89 6.51 4.52
C PRO A 68 10.65 7.36 3.27
N LEU A 69 9.38 7.57 2.93
CA LEU A 69 9.02 8.40 1.78
C LEU A 69 9.26 9.88 2.09
N ALA A 70 10.38 10.41 1.61
CA ALA A 70 10.80 11.81 1.82
C ALA A 70 11.35 12.40 0.51
N VAL A 71 10.53 12.38 -0.54
CA VAL A 71 10.93 12.80 -1.89
C VAL A 71 10.77 14.30 -2.07
N VAL A 72 11.79 14.95 -2.63
CA VAL A 72 11.75 16.37 -3.02
C VAL A 72 12.20 16.51 -4.46
N VAL A 73 11.33 17.06 -5.29
CA VAL A 73 11.55 17.27 -6.72
C VAL A 73 11.35 18.74 -7.06
N ASN A 74 12.32 19.33 -7.73
CA ASN A 74 12.18 20.61 -8.41
C ASN A 74 11.81 20.35 -9.88
N LEU A 75 10.60 20.74 -10.28
CA LEU A 75 10.13 20.54 -11.66
C LEU A 75 10.82 21.48 -12.68
N GLY A 76 11.51 22.52 -12.22
CA GLY A 76 12.15 23.52 -13.06
C GLY A 76 11.16 24.49 -13.69
N GLU A 77 11.47 24.93 -14.90
CA GLU A 77 10.64 25.86 -15.70
C GLU A 77 9.37 25.16 -16.23
N LEU A 78 8.21 25.77 -15.95
CA LEU A 78 6.87 25.27 -16.29
C LEU A 78 6.14 26.20 -17.27
N GLY A 79 6.75 27.32 -17.64
CA GLY A 79 6.25 28.26 -18.62
C GLY A 79 6.47 27.80 -20.07
N PRO A 80 6.07 28.64 -21.04
CA PRO A 80 6.16 28.33 -22.48
C PRO A 80 7.57 28.14 -23.01
N SER A 81 8.60 28.57 -22.27
CA SER A 81 10.00 28.34 -22.61
C SER A 81 10.41 26.86 -22.50
N ASN A 82 9.64 26.04 -21.77
CA ASN A 82 9.80 24.60 -21.75
C ASN A 82 8.97 23.94 -22.87
N ALA A 83 9.66 23.45 -23.91
CA ALA A 83 9.03 22.85 -25.09
C ALA A 83 8.52 21.41 -24.87
N SER A 84 8.72 20.81 -23.69
CA SER A 84 8.29 19.45 -23.40
C SER A 84 6.76 19.34 -23.38
N SER A 85 6.24 18.22 -23.87
CA SER A 85 4.80 17.96 -23.82
C SER A 85 4.25 17.92 -22.40
N PHE A 86 5.01 17.39 -21.44
CA PHE A 86 4.73 17.44 -20.01
C PHE A 86 6.06 17.45 -19.25
N VAL A 87 6.07 18.07 -18.07
CA VAL A 87 7.07 17.79 -17.04
C VAL A 87 6.49 16.74 -16.11
N THR A 88 7.17 15.60 -15.96
CA THR A 88 6.65 14.46 -15.20
C THR A 88 7.60 14.02 -14.11
N ALA A 89 7.06 13.76 -12.93
CA ALA A 89 7.77 13.11 -11.83
C ALA A 89 7.10 11.77 -11.53
N ASN A 90 7.86 10.70 -11.55
CA ASN A 90 7.39 9.37 -11.15
C ASN A 90 8.08 8.97 -9.85
N VAL A 91 7.28 8.80 -8.80
CA VAL A 91 7.70 8.44 -7.45
C VAL A 91 7.26 7.01 -7.19
N PRO A 92 8.18 6.02 -7.25
CA PRO A 92 7.83 4.65 -6.94
C PRO A 92 7.50 4.52 -5.46
N LEU A 93 6.30 4.05 -5.15
CA LEU A 93 5.88 3.68 -3.80
C LEU A 93 5.97 2.17 -3.64
N LYS A 94 6.25 1.71 -2.43
CA LYS A 94 6.15 0.30 -2.08
C LYS A 94 5.28 0.09 -0.86
N LEU A 95 4.28 -0.76 -1.01
CA LEU A 95 3.35 -1.12 0.07
C LEU A 95 3.57 -2.57 0.50
N ARG A 96 3.42 -2.80 1.79
CA ARG A 96 3.36 -4.13 2.40
C ARG A 96 2.19 -4.17 3.37
N SER A 97 1.46 -5.27 3.37
CA SER A 97 0.34 -5.47 4.29
C SER A 97 0.05 -6.96 4.50
N ASN A 98 -0.29 -7.36 5.73
CA ASN A 98 -0.83 -8.70 6.04
C ASN A 98 -2.37 -8.70 6.12
N ALA A 99 -3.02 -7.57 5.88
CA ALA A 99 -4.47 -7.40 5.88
C ALA A 99 -4.93 -6.63 4.63
N ALA A 100 -6.24 -6.56 4.39
CA ALA A 100 -6.77 -5.62 3.40
C ALA A 100 -6.26 -4.20 3.72
N TYR A 101 -5.99 -3.41 2.69
CA TYR A 101 -5.38 -2.10 2.85
C TYR A 101 -6.13 -1.03 2.04
N VAL A 102 -6.05 0.20 2.54
CA VAL A 102 -6.53 1.41 1.85
C VAL A 102 -5.42 2.45 1.90
N MET A 103 -4.95 2.87 0.72
CA MET A 103 -4.07 4.02 0.55
C MET A 103 -4.90 5.24 0.15
N SER A 104 -4.87 6.25 1.00
CA SER A 104 -5.44 7.57 0.74
C SER A 104 -4.33 8.58 0.44
N MET A 105 -4.69 9.62 -0.30
CA MET A 105 -3.83 10.76 -0.58
C MET A 105 -4.53 12.05 -0.16
N VAL A 106 -3.75 12.97 0.38
CA VAL A 106 -4.11 14.39 0.50
C VAL A 106 -3.02 15.22 -0.15
N ALA A 107 -3.41 16.27 -0.86
CA ALA A 107 -2.52 17.16 -1.59
C ALA A 107 -2.86 18.62 -1.30
N THR A 108 -1.81 19.42 -1.13
CA THR A 108 -1.90 20.88 -1.01
C THR A 108 -1.03 21.52 -2.08
N VAL A 109 -1.59 22.49 -2.80
CA VAL A 109 -0.86 23.30 -3.78
C VAL A 109 -0.93 24.76 -3.34
N SER A 110 0.23 25.37 -3.15
CA SER A 110 0.39 26.78 -2.80
C SER A 110 1.18 27.47 -3.90
N SER A 111 0.69 28.60 -4.38
CA SER A 111 1.37 29.41 -5.39
C SER A 111 1.43 30.87 -4.92
N THR A 112 2.56 31.53 -5.21
CA THR A 112 2.72 32.98 -4.93
C THR A 112 2.01 33.86 -5.95
N GLY A 113 1.44 33.26 -7.00
CA GLY A 113 0.67 33.97 -8.00
C GLY A 113 -0.64 34.56 -7.46
N SER A 114 -1.09 35.65 -8.08
CA SER A 114 -2.30 36.40 -7.69
C SER A 114 -3.44 36.36 -8.72
N THR A 115 -3.16 35.97 -9.97
CA THR A 115 -4.18 35.94 -11.04
C THR A 115 -4.75 34.53 -11.24
N ALA A 116 -5.71 34.42 -12.16
CA ALA A 116 -6.26 33.13 -12.59
C ALA A 116 -5.23 32.24 -13.31
N ASN A 117 -4.08 32.80 -13.71
CA ASN A 117 -3.02 32.08 -14.42
C ASN A 117 -1.95 31.49 -13.50
N LYS A 118 -2.11 31.56 -12.16
CA LYS A 118 -1.26 30.77 -11.27
C LYS A 118 -1.47 29.28 -11.47
N ILE A 119 -0.45 28.52 -11.08
CA ILE A 119 -0.54 27.06 -10.96
C ILE A 119 -1.41 26.75 -9.74
N GLY A 120 -2.53 26.05 -9.98
CA GLY A 120 -3.42 25.52 -8.96
C GLY A 120 -3.39 23.99 -8.90
N ALA A 121 -4.19 23.42 -7.99
CA ALA A 121 -4.28 21.97 -7.84
C ALA A 121 -4.81 21.23 -9.08
N ALA A 122 -5.62 21.90 -9.91
CA ALA A 122 -6.13 21.34 -11.16
C ALA A 122 -5.06 21.31 -12.28
N ASP A 123 -3.98 22.08 -12.15
CA ASP A 123 -2.87 22.15 -13.13
C ASP A 123 -1.81 21.06 -12.91
N VAL A 124 -1.90 20.34 -11.80
CA VAL A 124 -1.00 19.25 -11.47
C VAL A 124 -1.75 17.93 -11.63
N GLY A 125 -1.48 17.27 -12.74
CA GLY A 125 -1.96 15.94 -13.03
C GLY A 125 -1.40 14.92 -12.05
N PHE A 126 -2.22 13.95 -11.69
CA PHE A 126 -1.85 12.86 -10.79
C PHE A 126 -2.50 11.55 -11.23
N GLY A 127 -1.76 10.47 -11.07
CA GLY A 127 -2.37 9.15 -11.02
C GLY A 127 -1.37 8.06 -10.67
N LEU A 128 -1.90 6.88 -10.38
CA LEU A 128 -1.11 5.69 -10.11
C LEU A 128 -0.94 4.89 -11.40
N GLY A 129 0.30 4.58 -11.75
CA GLY A 129 0.64 3.78 -12.94
C GLY A 129 0.31 2.30 -12.78
N ALA A 130 0.98 1.47 -13.58
CA ALA A 130 0.82 0.02 -13.51
C ALA A 130 1.30 -0.53 -12.16
N ILE A 131 0.36 -1.02 -11.36
CA ILE A 131 0.62 -1.60 -10.04
C ILE A 131 1.09 -3.05 -10.22
N SER A 132 2.10 -3.47 -9.46
CA SER A 132 2.67 -4.81 -9.59
C SER A 132 3.01 -5.45 -8.25
N ARG A 133 2.63 -6.72 -8.10
CA ARG A 133 2.91 -7.57 -6.94
C ARG A 133 4.15 -8.40 -7.24
N THR A 134 5.27 -8.10 -6.57
CA THR A 134 6.56 -8.72 -6.91
C THR A 134 7.35 -9.18 -5.69
N GLY A 135 8.04 -10.30 -5.86
CA GLY A 135 8.97 -10.85 -4.88
C GLY A 135 8.42 -12.05 -4.10
N VAL A 136 9.33 -12.70 -3.38
CA VAL A 136 9.03 -13.92 -2.61
C VAL A 136 8.13 -13.61 -1.42
N GLY A 137 7.08 -14.40 -1.23
CA GLY A 137 6.14 -14.22 -0.13
C GLY A 137 5.07 -13.15 -0.38
N VAL A 138 4.96 -12.61 -1.60
CA VAL A 138 3.85 -11.75 -2.01
C VAL A 138 2.68 -12.59 -2.53
N ASN A 139 1.46 -12.18 -2.22
CA ASN A 139 0.24 -12.76 -2.75
C ASN A 139 0.03 -12.27 -4.19
N THR A 140 0.59 -12.97 -5.17
CA THR A 140 0.56 -12.61 -6.60
C THR A 140 -0.82 -12.72 -7.26
N VAL A 141 -1.80 -13.37 -6.62
CA VAL A 141 -3.17 -13.53 -7.13
C VAL A 141 -4.12 -12.46 -6.56
N GLY A 142 -3.65 -11.66 -5.60
CA GLY A 142 -4.43 -10.57 -5.02
C GLY A 142 -4.77 -9.48 -6.06
N ALA A 143 -5.96 -8.92 -5.93
CA ALA A 143 -6.42 -7.81 -6.76
C ALA A 143 -6.27 -6.46 -6.02
N ASP A 144 -5.93 -5.43 -6.79
CA ASP A 144 -5.80 -4.05 -6.33
C ASP A 144 -6.69 -3.16 -7.20
N THR A 145 -7.43 -2.25 -6.57
CA THR A 145 -8.33 -1.31 -7.24
C THR A 145 -7.70 0.07 -7.24
N ASN A 146 -7.21 0.49 -8.40
CA ASN A 146 -6.75 1.85 -8.64
C ASN A 146 -7.96 2.77 -8.84
N ALA A 147 -8.07 3.81 -8.01
CA ALA A 147 -9.16 4.77 -8.06
C ALA A 147 -8.84 6.02 -8.89
N THR A 148 -7.64 6.09 -9.49
CA THR A 148 -7.17 7.19 -10.36
C THR A 148 -7.27 6.81 -11.84
N SER A 149 -7.06 7.79 -12.72
CA SER A 149 -7.13 7.60 -14.17
C SER A 149 -5.89 6.94 -14.80
N GLY A 150 -4.95 6.40 -14.01
CA GLY A 150 -3.66 5.95 -14.55
C GLY A 150 -2.68 7.09 -14.83
N ASP A 151 -1.85 6.94 -15.85
CA ASP A 151 -0.87 7.96 -16.26
C ASP A 151 -1.58 9.26 -16.70
N PRO A 152 -1.36 10.39 -16.01
CA PRO A 152 -2.06 11.64 -16.28
C PRO A 152 -1.73 12.25 -17.66
N THR A 153 -0.67 11.80 -18.33
CA THR A 153 -0.25 12.33 -19.65
C THR A 153 -0.97 11.69 -20.83
N GLN A 154 -1.75 10.63 -20.59
CA GLN A 154 -2.51 9.96 -21.64
C GLN A 154 -3.59 10.86 -22.23
N VAL A 155 -3.85 10.71 -23.52
CA VAL A 155 -4.79 11.55 -24.29
C VAL A 155 -6.20 11.56 -23.69
N GLY A 156 -6.63 10.46 -23.06
CA GLY A 156 -7.95 10.38 -22.40
C GLY A 156 -8.04 11.09 -21.05
N ASN A 157 -6.92 11.56 -20.49
CA ASN A 157 -6.84 12.08 -19.13
C ASN A 157 -6.82 13.60 -19.02
N GLY A 158 -6.74 14.29 -20.16
CA GLY A 158 -6.86 15.74 -20.23
C GLY A 158 -6.89 16.27 -21.65
N SER A 159 -7.30 17.53 -21.78
CA SER A 159 -7.46 18.22 -23.06
C SER A 159 -7.28 19.73 -22.90
N VAL A 160 -7.01 20.42 -24.00
CA VAL A 160 -7.05 21.89 -23.99
C VAL A 160 -8.49 22.34 -23.91
N ASN A 161 -8.80 23.17 -22.91
CA ASN A 161 -10.09 23.80 -22.75
C ASN A 161 -10.26 24.86 -23.85
N ALA A 162 -11.34 24.75 -24.62
CA ALA A 162 -11.59 25.62 -25.77
C ALA A 162 -11.86 27.09 -25.40
N THR A 163 -12.28 27.36 -24.15
CA THR A 163 -12.58 28.71 -23.66
C THR A 163 -11.35 29.37 -23.07
N SER A 164 -10.63 28.68 -22.19
CA SER A 164 -9.46 29.25 -21.50
C SER A 164 -8.16 29.08 -22.28
N GLY A 165 -8.11 28.17 -23.26
CA GLY A 165 -6.89 27.79 -23.98
C GLY A 165 -5.89 27.01 -23.12
N ARG A 166 -6.22 26.71 -21.86
CA ARG A 166 -5.35 25.98 -20.93
C ARG A 166 -5.59 24.48 -21.03
N TYR A 167 -4.54 23.71 -20.81
CA TYR A 167 -4.67 22.27 -20.64
C TYR A 167 -5.27 21.95 -19.27
N GLU A 168 -6.28 21.09 -19.27
CA GLU A 168 -6.98 20.63 -18.07
C GLU A 168 -6.92 19.11 -17.99
N PHE A 169 -6.58 18.60 -16.82
CA PHE A 169 -6.72 17.19 -16.48
C PHE A 169 -8.16 16.92 -16.07
N THR A 170 -8.91 16.18 -16.89
CA THR A 170 -10.38 16.10 -16.79
C THR A 170 -10.91 14.73 -16.39
N ALA A 171 -10.08 13.68 -16.47
CA ALA A 171 -10.49 12.35 -16.05
C ALA A 171 -10.70 12.23 -14.52
N THR A 172 -11.35 11.14 -14.12
CA THR A 172 -11.64 10.86 -12.70
C THR A 172 -10.36 10.80 -11.88
N ARG A 173 -10.26 11.69 -10.88
CA ARG A 173 -9.11 11.80 -9.98
C ARG A 173 -7.77 11.90 -10.72
N SER A 174 -7.74 12.61 -11.84
CA SER A 174 -6.54 12.79 -12.67
C SER A 174 -5.68 14.00 -12.29
N ASN A 175 -6.06 14.75 -11.25
CA ASN A 175 -5.32 15.92 -10.77
C ASN A 175 -5.47 16.10 -9.26
N LEU A 176 -4.65 16.98 -8.68
CA LEU A 176 -4.57 17.16 -7.23
C LEU A 176 -5.81 17.81 -6.60
N SER A 177 -6.69 18.45 -7.38
CA SER A 177 -7.93 19.01 -6.83
C SER A 177 -8.87 17.93 -6.28
N ALA A 178 -8.83 16.72 -6.85
CA ALA A 178 -9.60 15.58 -6.36
C ALA A 178 -9.10 15.03 -5.00
N PHE A 179 -7.96 15.52 -4.53
CA PHE A 179 -7.28 15.10 -3.30
C PHE A 179 -7.00 16.27 -2.36
N ALA A 180 -7.78 17.35 -2.45
CA ALA A 180 -7.71 18.47 -1.51
C ALA A 180 -8.05 18.04 -0.05
N SER A 181 -8.73 16.91 0.11
CA SER A 181 -8.94 16.19 1.36
C SER A 181 -8.44 14.75 1.21
N SER A 182 -8.29 14.04 2.33
CA SER A 182 -7.91 12.62 2.32
C SER A 182 -8.91 11.79 1.50
N THR A 183 -8.47 11.34 0.32
CA THR A 183 -9.28 10.59 -0.64
C THR A 183 -8.57 9.28 -1.01
N THR A 184 -9.32 8.18 -1.05
CA THR A 184 -8.79 6.87 -1.46
C THR A 184 -8.24 6.92 -2.89
N ALA A 185 -6.97 6.53 -3.04
CA ALA A 185 -6.30 6.41 -4.33
C ALA A 185 -6.13 4.94 -4.76
N LEU A 186 -5.92 4.04 -3.79
CA LEU A 186 -5.72 2.61 -4.03
C LEU A 186 -6.26 1.81 -2.86
N ASN A 187 -6.85 0.66 -3.13
CA ASN A 187 -7.18 -0.32 -2.10
C ASN A 187 -7.00 -1.74 -2.64
N GLY A 188 -6.89 -2.71 -1.74
CA GLY A 188 -6.79 -4.10 -2.15
C GLY A 188 -6.79 -5.07 -0.97
N ALA A 189 -6.73 -6.35 -1.32
CA ALA A 189 -6.50 -7.41 -0.35
C ALA A 189 -5.07 -7.36 0.20
N PHE A 190 -4.81 -8.18 1.21
CA PHE A 190 -3.46 -8.34 1.78
C PHE A 190 -2.39 -8.61 0.71
N ILE A 191 -1.18 -8.11 0.98
CA ILE A 191 -0.07 -8.11 0.02
C ILE A 191 0.88 -9.27 0.31
N MET A 192 1.11 -9.60 1.58
CA MET A 192 2.12 -10.58 2.00
C MET A 192 1.47 -11.91 2.40
N ASN A 193 1.88 -13.02 1.77
CA ASN A 193 1.57 -14.40 2.14
C ASN A 193 2.51 -14.96 3.21
N ALA A 194 3.69 -14.38 3.35
CA ALA A 194 4.71 -14.81 4.29
C ALA A 194 5.42 -13.60 4.89
N VAL A 195 6.08 -13.80 6.03
CA VAL A 195 7.01 -12.80 6.56
C VAL A 195 8.14 -12.66 5.53
N PRO A 196 8.29 -11.48 4.89
CA PRO A 196 9.29 -11.34 3.86
C PRO A 196 10.68 -11.42 4.48
N ARG A 197 11.52 -12.35 4.00
CA ARG A 197 12.94 -12.43 4.37
C ARG A 197 13.75 -11.22 3.88
N SER A 198 13.21 -10.46 2.92
CA SER A 198 13.79 -9.25 2.36
C SER A 198 12.74 -8.14 2.29
N ASN A 199 13.12 -6.92 2.67
CA ASN A 199 12.26 -5.75 2.50
C ASN A 199 12.03 -5.40 1.02
N ALA A 200 12.78 -5.98 0.07
CA ALA A 200 12.60 -5.72 -1.36
C ALA A 200 11.17 -6.06 -1.87
N ASN A 201 10.50 -7.04 -1.27
CA ASN A 201 9.25 -7.61 -1.78
C ASN A 201 8.02 -6.79 -1.36
N GLY A 202 7.01 -6.71 -2.23
CA GLY A 202 5.75 -6.04 -1.91
C GLY A 202 4.94 -5.66 -3.15
N LEU A 203 4.07 -4.67 -2.96
CA LEU A 203 3.31 -4.02 -4.01
C LEU A 203 4.03 -2.75 -4.45
N THR A 204 4.49 -2.71 -5.70
CA THR A 204 5.07 -1.49 -6.29
C THR A 204 3.97 -0.69 -6.96
N VAL A 205 3.90 0.60 -6.62
CA VAL A 205 2.88 1.53 -7.08
C VAL A 205 3.57 2.80 -7.61
N PRO A 206 3.65 3.01 -8.93
CA PRO A 206 4.21 4.23 -9.50
C PRO A 206 3.25 5.40 -9.26
N ALA A 207 3.60 6.38 -8.42
CA ALA A 207 2.84 7.62 -8.27
C ALA A 207 3.36 8.65 -9.27
N MET A 208 2.55 9.00 -10.25
CA MET A 208 2.92 9.86 -11.37
C MET A 208 2.31 11.24 -11.19
N PHE A 209 3.13 12.27 -11.29
CA PHE A 209 2.74 13.66 -11.30
C PHE A 209 3.11 14.26 -12.66
N ALA A 210 2.24 15.09 -13.21
CA ALA A 210 2.50 15.76 -14.48
C ALA A 210 2.03 17.21 -14.43
N VAL A 211 2.82 18.11 -15.01
CA VAL A 211 2.39 19.49 -15.28
C VAL A 211 2.59 19.74 -16.76
N LYS A 212 1.58 20.31 -17.42
CA LYS A 212 1.69 20.77 -18.80
C LYS A 212 2.41 22.13 -18.80
N PRO A 213 3.55 22.28 -19.50
CA PRO A 213 4.09 23.61 -19.74
C PRO A 213 3.10 24.47 -20.53
N GLN A 214 2.78 25.65 -20.01
CA GLN A 214 1.85 26.60 -20.63
C GLN A 214 2.05 28.00 -20.03
N PHE A 215 1.26 28.98 -20.46
CA PHE A 215 1.34 30.35 -19.94
C PHE A 215 0.79 30.43 -18.50
N TYR A 216 1.66 30.16 -17.54
CA TYR A 216 1.44 30.51 -16.14
C TYR A 216 1.95 31.92 -15.87
N GLU A 217 1.37 32.59 -14.88
CA GLU A 217 1.96 33.81 -14.38
C GLU A 217 3.27 33.53 -13.63
N ASN A 218 4.14 34.54 -13.53
CA ASN A 218 5.39 34.41 -12.82
C ASN A 218 5.15 34.22 -11.31
N GLY A 219 5.82 33.22 -10.72
CA GLY A 219 5.72 32.92 -9.31
C GLY A 219 6.40 31.60 -8.95
N SER A 220 6.37 31.26 -7.66
CA SER A 220 6.78 29.96 -7.15
C SER A 220 5.55 29.15 -6.76
N THR A 221 5.60 27.84 -7.00
CA THR A 221 4.55 26.90 -6.60
C THR A 221 5.14 25.75 -5.83
N THR A 222 4.57 25.47 -4.67
CA THR A 222 4.90 24.30 -3.84
C THR A 222 3.74 23.34 -3.83
N VAL A 223 4.04 22.08 -4.13
CA VAL A 223 3.10 20.96 -4.07
C VAL A 223 3.55 20.06 -2.93
N SER A 224 2.65 19.75 -2.00
CA SER A 224 2.89 18.78 -0.94
C SER A 224 1.83 17.69 -1.02
N VAL A 225 2.27 16.44 -1.01
CA VAL A 225 1.43 15.27 -1.14
C VAL A 225 1.74 14.32 0.01
N THR A 226 0.72 13.87 0.70
CA THR A 226 0.86 12.90 1.79
C THR A 226 0.03 11.68 1.45
N PHE A 227 0.71 10.53 1.40
CA PHE A 227 0.07 9.23 1.29
C PHE A 227 -0.09 8.64 2.69
N THR A 228 -1.26 8.04 2.96
CA THR A 228 -1.53 7.33 4.21
C THR A 228 -2.08 5.96 3.86
N VAL A 229 -1.48 4.90 4.41
CA VAL A 229 -1.98 3.54 4.23
C VAL A 229 -2.50 3.01 5.56
N THR A 230 -3.69 2.44 5.53
CA THR A 230 -4.38 1.88 6.70
C THR A 230 -4.82 0.45 6.42
N ALA A 231 -4.96 -0.35 7.47
CA ALA A 231 -5.56 -1.68 7.43
C ALA A 231 -6.88 -1.63 8.23
N PRO A 232 -8.04 -1.42 7.57
CA PRO A 232 -9.35 -1.33 8.23
C PRO A 232 -9.70 -2.63 8.94
#